data_AF-A0A3P7MVS6-F1
#
_entry.id   AF-A0A3P7MVS6-F1
#
_cell.length_a   1.000
_cell.length_b   1.000
_cell.length_c   1.000
_cell.angle_alpha   90.00
_cell.angle_beta   90.00
_cell.angle_gamma   90.00
#
_symmetry.space_group_name_H-M   'P 1'
#
loop_
_entity.id
_entity.type
_entity.pdbx_description
1 polymer ?
#
loop_
_entity_poly.entity_id
_entity_poly.type
_entity_poly.pdbx_seq_one_letter_code
_entity_poly.pdbx_strand_id
1 'polypeptide(L)'
;MQLLKGKADLYIHPSGARKWDLCAPIAVMEAAGGVVRTMDGRRHLFNHLDPKSSIAESGGIFAAATQALYDRWSPTVKKLHQSLSHAKQSA
;
A
#
# COMPACT_ATOMS: atom_id res chain seq x y z
N MET A 1 -12.18 -4.93 2.53
CA MET A 1 -13.01 -5.71 1.57
C MET A 1 -13.93 -4.86 0.68
N GLN A 2 -13.74 -3.54 0.59
CA GLN A 2 -14.57 -2.70 -0.29
C GLN A 2 -14.09 -2.74 -1.75
N LEU A 3 -12.77 -2.81 -1.99
CA LEU A 3 -12.17 -2.93 -3.32
C LEU A 3 -12.71 -4.14 -4.09
N LEU A 4 -12.66 -5.32 -3.48
CA LEU A 4 -13.16 -6.56 -4.09
C LEU A 4 -14.67 -6.56 -4.36
N LYS A 5 -15.43 -5.76 -3.62
CA LYS A 5 -16.88 -5.62 -3.79
C LYS A 5 -17.26 -4.56 -4.82
N GLY A 6 -16.28 -3.91 -5.47
CA GLY A 6 -16.52 -2.78 -6.36
C GLY A 6 -17.10 -1.55 -5.66
N LYS A 7 -16.95 -1.46 -4.33
CA LYS A 7 -17.46 -0.35 -3.51
C LYS A 7 -16.43 0.76 -3.30
N ALA A 8 -15.21 0.55 -3.76
CA ALA A 8 -14.13 1.52 -3.78
C ALA A 8 -13.14 1.14 -4.88
N ASP A 9 -12.44 2.12 -5.44
CA ASP A 9 -11.44 1.91 -6.48
C ASP A 9 -10.01 1.84 -5.92
N LEU A 10 -9.74 2.64 -4.87
CA LEU A 10 -8.42 2.83 -4.27
C LEU A 10 -8.50 2.75 -2.75
N TYR A 11 -7.43 2.25 -2.13
CA TYR A 11 -7.16 2.34 -0.69
C TYR A 11 -5.76 2.91 -0.51
N ILE A 12 -5.67 4.06 0.16
CA ILE A 12 -4.43 4.79 0.40
C ILE A 12 -4.30 5.01 1.89
N HIS A 13 -3.21 4.52 2.48
CA HIS A 13 -2.94 4.63 3.90
C HIS A 13 -1.47 5.05 4.11
N PRO A 14 -1.18 6.32 4.43
CA PRO A 14 0.20 6.82 4.49
C PRO A 14 1.06 6.30 5.64
N SER A 15 0.45 5.67 6.63
CA SER A 15 1.13 5.07 7.78
C SER A 15 1.37 3.58 7.59
N GLY A 16 2.21 3.03 8.46
CA GLY A 16 2.44 1.60 8.49
C GLY A 16 1.30 0.78 9.10
N ALA A 17 1.21 -0.48 8.70
CA ALA A 17 0.45 -1.52 9.38
C ALA A 17 1.38 -2.69 9.72
N ARG A 18 0.93 -3.59 10.59
CA ARG A 18 1.71 -4.78 10.95
C ARG A 18 1.58 -5.83 9.85
N LYS A 19 2.52 -6.78 9.85
CA LYS A 19 2.54 -7.86 8.83
C LYS A 19 1.24 -8.66 8.82
N TRP A 20 0.73 -8.96 10.01
CA TRP A 20 -0.50 -9.73 10.19
C TRP A 20 -1.75 -8.97 9.73
N ASP A 21 -1.73 -7.64 9.69
CA ASP A 21 -2.84 -6.83 9.16
C ASP A 21 -2.92 -6.90 7.61
N LEU A 22 -1.80 -7.21 6.95
CA LEU A 22 -1.64 -7.09 5.50
C LEU A 22 -1.53 -8.42 4.75
N CYS A 23 -0.99 -9.48 5.37
CA CYS A 23 -0.66 -10.72 4.63
C CYS A 23 -1.88 -11.33 3.92
N ALA A 24 -2.98 -11.54 4.65
CA ALA A 24 -4.21 -12.10 4.10
C ALA A 24 -4.87 -11.19 3.04
N PRO A 25 -5.16 -9.89 3.31
CA PRO A 25 -5.82 -9.06 2.31
C PRO A 25 -4.98 -8.80 1.06
N ILE A 26 -3.64 -8.76 1.16
CA ILE A 26 -2.78 -8.64 -0.03
C ILE A 26 -2.92 -9.88 -0.91
N ALA A 27 -2.78 -11.08 -0.33
CA ALA A 27 -2.90 -12.32 -1.09
C ALA A 27 -4.26 -12.45 -1.81
N VAL A 28 -5.35 -12.13 -1.10
CA VAL A 28 -6.70 -12.16 -1.69
C VAL A 28 -6.85 -11.12 -2.81
N MET A 29 -6.31 -9.92 -2.62
CA MET A 29 -6.47 -8.86 -3.61
C MET A 29 -5.63 -9.08 -4.86
N GLU A 30 -4.40 -9.58 -4.72
CA GLU A 30 -3.58 -9.98 -5.86
C GLU A 30 -4.20 -11.16 -6.63
N ALA A 31 -4.76 -12.15 -5.92
CA ALA A 31 -5.48 -13.27 -6.57
C ALA A 31 -6.73 -12.81 -7.35
N ALA A 32 -7.35 -11.70 -6.94
CA ALA A 32 -8.49 -11.09 -7.63
C ALA A 32 -8.08 -10.14 -8.78
N GLY A 33 -6.78 -10.01 -9.10
CA GLY A 33 -6.27 -9.14 -10.16
C GLY A 33 -6.09 -7.67 -9.76
N GLY A 34 -6.20 -7.35 -8.47
CA GLY A 34 -5.85 -6.04 -7.92
C GLY A 34 -4.35 -5.92 -7.65
N VAL A 35 -3.91 -4.70 -7.27
CA VAL A 35 -2.50 -4.41 -6.99
C VAL A 35 -2.33 -3.77 -5.62
N VAL A 36 -1.47 -4.33 -4.76
CA VAL A 36 -1.06 -3.72 -3.49
C VAL A 36 0.44 -3.45 -3.47
N ARG A 37 0.85 -2.21 -3.26
CA ARG A 37 2.25 -1.81 -3.12
C ARG A 37 2.36 -0.77 -2.00
N THR A 38 3.57 -0.45 -1.59
CA THR A 38 3.82 0.79 -0.85
C THR A 38 3.51 2.00 -1.75
N MET A 39 3.33 3.18 -1.16
CA MET A 39 3.02 4.40 -1.92
C MET A 39 4.15 4.85 -2.87
N ASP A 40 5.38 4.36 -2.67
CA ASP A 40 6.51 4.54 -3.57
C ASP A 40 6.67 3.41 -4.61
N GLY A 41 5.81 2.39 -4.57
CA GLY A 41 5.70 1.33 -5.58
C GLY A 41 6.41 0.02 -5.27
N ARG A 42 7.04 -0.13 -4.09
CA ARG A 42 7.70 -1.37 -3.68
C ARG A 42 6.69 -2.45 -3.26
N ARG A 43 7.10 -3.72 -3.38
CA ARG A 43 6.32 -4.85 -2.84
C ARG A 43 6.49 -4.94 -1.33
N HIS A 44 5.41 -5.34 -0.66
CA HIS A 44 5.45 -5.70 0.75
C HIS A 44 6.15 -7.05 0.93
N LEU A 45 7.15 -7.12 1.81
CA LEU A 45 7.95 -8.33 2.06
C LEU A 45 7.56 -8.98 3.38
N PHE A 46 7.06 -10.22 3.33
CA PHE A 46 6.61 -10.97 4.50
C PHE A 46 7.65 -11.94 5.08
N ASN A 47 8.75 -12.17 4.36
CA ASN A 47 9.76 -13.18 4.65
C ASN A 47 10.82 -12.76 5.68
N HIS A 48 10.81 -11.52 6.17
CA HIS A 48 11.77 -11.09 7.19
C HIS A 48 11.35 -11.62 8.57
N LEU A 49 12.24 -12.42 9.19
CA LEU A 49 12.04 -13.04 10.51
C LEU A 49 12.01 -12.05 11.68
N ASP A 50 12.33 -10.76 11.45
CA ASP A 50 12.20 -9.75 12.49
C ASP A 50 10.71 -9.42 12.74
N PRO A 51 10.14 -9.76 13.91
CA PRO A 51 8.75 -9.46 14.26
C PRO A 51 8.53 -7.95 14.46
N LYS A 52 9.59 -7.19 14.73
CA LYS A 52 9.55 -5.73 14.91
C LYS A 52 9.62 -4.97 13.61
N SER A 53 10.11 -5.58 12.52
CA SER A 53 10.03 -5.00 11.19
C SER A 53 8.55 -4.88 10.78
N SER A 54 7.95 -3.73 11.06
CA SER A 54 6.68 -3.39 10.45
C SER A 54 6.93 -3.31 8.94
N ILE A 55 6.06 -3.96 8.14
CA ILE A 55 6.17 -3.98 6.68
C ILE A 55 6.06 -2.58 6.06
N ALA A 56 5.75 -1.57 6.86
CA ALA A 56 5.22 -0.32 6.36
C ALA A 56 5.62 0.94 7.16
N GLU A 57 6.64 0.89 8.04
CA GLU A 57 7.04 2.12 8.76
C GLU A 57 7.56 3.25 7.85
N SER A 58 8.01 2.95 6.62
CA SER A 58 8.47 3.99 5.68
C SER A 58 7.61 4.19 4.43
N GLY A 59 6.82 3.21 3.99
CA GLY A 59 6.25 3.23 2.64
C GLY A 59 4.74 3.49 2.52
N GLY A 60 3.99 3.42 3.63
CA GLY A 60 2.52 3.39 3.58
C GLY A 60 1.98 2.20 2.77
N ILE A 61 0.68 2.23 2.48
CA ILE A 61 -0.04 1.21 1.72
C ILE A 61 -0.81 1.91 0.59
N PHE A 62 -0.66 1.39 -0.62
CA PHE A 62 -1.42 1.77 -1.79
C PHE A 62 -2.00 0.51 -2.46
N ALA A 63 -3.31 0.44 -2.50
CA ALA A 63 -4.07 -0.65 -3.05
C ALA A 63 -5.04 -0.13 -4.12
N ALA A 64 -5.08 -0.77 -5.28
CA ALA A 64 -6.00 -0.45 -6.37
C ALA A 64 -6.75 -1.71 -6.80
N ALA A 65 -8.04 -1.56 -7.14
CA ALA A 65 -8.90 -2.68 -7.51
C ALA A 65 -8.46 -3.38 -8.82
N THR A 66 -7.75 -2.69 -9.71
CA THR A 66 -7.23 -3.23 -10.97
C THR A 66 -5.85 -2.67 -11.29
N GLN A 67 -5.11 -3.35 -12.18
CA GLN A 67 -3.83 -2.86 -12.71
C GLN A 67 -3.96 -1.49 -13.40
N ALA A 68 -5.02 -1.28 -14.20
CA ALA A 68 -5.24 -0.01 -14.89
C ALA A 68 -5.44 1.17 -13.91
N LEU A 69 -6.17 0.94 -12.81
CA LEU A 69 -6.33 1.94 -11.75
C LEU A 69 -5.00 2.21 -11.03
N TYR A 70 -4.21 1.17 -10.77
CA TYR A 70 -2.88 1.31 -10.19
C TYR A 70 -1.98 2.19 -11.08
N ASP A 71 -1.88 1.86 -12.36
CA ASP A 71 -1.01 2.57 -13.31
C ASP A 71 -1.41 4.04 -13.44
N ARG A 72 -2.72 4.30 -13.50
CA ARG A 72 -3.29 5.66 -13.58
C ARG A 72 -2.94 6.51 -12.36
N TRP A 73 -3.00 5.95 -11.15
CA TRP A 73 -2.90 6.71 -9.91
C TRP A 73 -1.53 6.66 -9.24
N SER A 74 -0.67 5.71 -9.61
CA SER A 74 0.68 5.57 -9.04
C SER A 74 1.51 6.86 -9.08
N PRO A 75 1.50 7.72 -10.14
CA PRO A 75 2.28 8.94 -10.13
C PRO A 75 1.78 9.96 -9.09
N THR A 76 0.46 10.05 -8.92
CA THR A 76 -0.17 10.95 -7.94
C THR A 76 0.09 10.50 -6.52
N VAL A 77 -0.04 9.20 -6.25
CA VAL A 77 0.22 8.63 -4.93
C VAL A 77 1.69 8.77 -4.54
N LYS A 78 2.61 8.61 -5.49
CA LYS A 78 4.05 8.82 -5.27
C LYS A 78 4.37 10.28 -4.92
N LYS A 79 3.76 11.26 -5.61
CA LYS A 79 3.88 12.68 -5.26
C LYS A 79 3.35 12.97 -3.86
N LEU A 80 2.19 12.42 -3.52
CA LEU A 80 1.61 12.55 -2.17
C LEU A 80 2.57 11.99 -1.09
N HIS A 81 3.15 10.81 -1.32
CA HIS A 81 4.12 10.22 -0.40
C HIS A 81 5.34 11.11 -0.18
N GLN A 82 5.87 11.72 -1.25
CA GLN A 82 6.98 12.66 -1.16
C GLN A 82 6.61 13.89 -0.32
N SER A 83 5.46 14.52 -0.58
CA SER A 83 4.99 15.68 0.18
C SER A 83 4.80 15.38 1.67
N LEU A 84 4.25 14.21 2.02
CA LEU A 84 4.08 13.79 3.41
C LEU A 84 5.41 13.50 4.11
N SER A 85 6.38 12.96 3.38
CA SER A 85 7.72 12.69 3.90
C SER A 85 8.49 13.97 4.19
N HIS A 86 8.38 14.98 3.33
CA HIS A 86 8.95 16.31 3.57
C HIS A 86 8.32 16.99 4.79
N ALA A 87 7.00 16.95 4.93
CA ALA A 87 6.30 17.56 6.07
C ALA A 87 6.74 16.95 7.43
N LYS A 88 7.00 15.64 7.48
CA LYS A 88 7.53 14.96 8.68
C LYS A 88 8.97 15.34 9.04
N GLN A 89 9.77 15.84 8.09
CA GLN A 89 11.16 16.25 8.34
C GLN A 89 11.28 17.70 8.81
N SER A 90 10.23 18.51 8.62
CA SER A 90 10.20 19.93 9.01
C SER A 90 9.48 20.19 10.35
N ALA A 91 9.00 19.14 11.03
CA ALA A 91 8.33 19.17 12.32
C ALA A 91 9.20 18.50 13.39
#